data_AF-A0A4Y2EDQ6-F1
#
_entry.id   AF-A0A4Y2EDQ6-F1
#
_cell.length_a   1.000
_cell.length_b   1.000
_cell.length_c   1.000
_cell.angle_alpha   90.00
_cell.angle_beta   90.00
_cell.angle_gamma   90.00
#
_symmetry.space_group_name_H-M   'P 1'
#
loop_
_entity.id
_entity.type
_entity.pdbx_description
1 polymer ?
#
loop_
_entity_poly.entity_id
_entity_poly.type
_entity_poly.pdbx_seq_one_letter_code
_entity_poly.pdbx_strand_id
1 'polypeptide(L)'
;MGLLPLEYTDCLTDTPHYRENLRAHEKELERTSQAIKGLIKEVKDLLAAAKTLSKVQRSLASTLMNFQLDCIGSSQTDDEIIIAGSLKEFGRLLCVIEDERERMLDRAEDTLIIPIENFRKENIGSAKEGKKKFDKETAKFCQSLERHLNLSTKKGENHLLEADASLEMEQRHFFQASLEYASLLTKIQEKKKFEFVETILSFMVGMMTFYHQGYEVANEFKPFMTDLQRRLQRTRENFAATDSEAEQLKKKTLEKAQDPGVLNKMYTRQGYLFLMEKKALGTTWTKHFCQYQKYQKKFSMMPYSQTVGKIMNGETITVKECIG
;
A
#
# COMPACT_ATOMS: atom_id res chain seq x y z
N MET A 1 31.57 -25.63 -7.77
CA MET A 1 32.41 -26.06 -6.64
C MET A 1 32.51 -24.90 -5.65
N GLY A 2 32.58 -25.17 -4.35
CA GLY A 2 32.80 -24.15 -3.32
C GLY A 2 34.22 -23.58 -3.37
N LEU A 3 34.47 -22.52 -2.60
CA LEU A 3 35.81 -21.96 -2.42
C LEU A 3 36.65 -22.93 -1.56
N LEU A 4 37.93 -23.08 -1.89
CA LEU A 4 38.85 -23.88 -1.08
C LEU A 4 39.23 -23.08 0.18
N PRO A 5 39.47 -23.74 1.33
CA PRO A 5 39.96 -23.09 2.54
C PRO A 5 41.25 -22.30 2.29
N LEU A 6 41.45 -21.22 3.05
CA LEU A 6 42.70 -20.47 3.08
C LEU A 6 43.54 -20.99 4.25
N GLU A 7 44.36 -22.01 4.00
CA GLU A 7 45.22 -22.60 5.02
C GLU A 7 46.33 -21.62 5.45
N TYR A 8 46.53 -21.47 6.76
CA TYR A 8 47.54 -20.53 7.29
C TYR A 8 48.97 -20.91 6.93
N THR A 9 49.25 -22.19 6.71
CA THR A 9 50.56 -22.64 6.21
C THR A 9 50.82 -22.12 4.79
N ASP A 10 49.78 -22.00 3.98
CA ASP A 10 49.88 -21.53 2.60
C ASP A 10 50.11 -20.00 2.54
N CYS A 11 49.63 -19.28 3.55
CA CYS A 11 49.92 -17.85 3.71
C CYS A 11 51.42 -17.55 3.86
N LEU A 12 52.19 -18.49 4.44
CA LEU A 12 53.63 -18.34 4.68
C LEU A 12 54.45 -18.79 3.47
N THR A 13 54.02 -19.85 2.78
CA THR A 13 54.69 -20.35 1.57
C THR A 13 54.42 -19.48 0.35
N ASP A 14 53.32 -18.73 0.36
CA ASP A 14 52.90 -17.77 -0.67
C ASP A 14 52.92 -18.34 -2.10
N THR A 15 52.45 -19.59 -2.24
CA THR A 15 52.51 -20.28 -3.54
C THR A 15 51.59 -19.63 -4.57
N PRO A 16 51.87 -19.79 -5.89
CA PRO A 16 50.95 -19.33 -6.94
C PRO A 16 49.54 -19.90 -6.80
N HIS A 17 49.41 -21.15 -6.33
CA HIS A 17 48.12 -21.80 -6.07
C HIS A 17 47.36 -21.12 -4.92
N TYR A 18 48.05 -20.77 -3.83
CA TYR A 18 47.46 -19.99 -2.75
C TYR A 18 46.97 -18.62 -3.24
N ARG A 19 47.79 -17.90 -4.01
CA ARG A 19 47.42 -16.59 -4.58
C ARG A 19 46.20 -16.69 -5.50
N GLU A 20 46.07 -17.76 -6.28
CA GLU A 20 44.90 -17.98 -7.13
C GLU A 20 43.65 -18.29 -6.29
N ASN A 21 43.77 -19.12 -5.25
CA ASN A 21 42.67 -19.37 -4.31
C ASN A 21 42.23 -18.08 -3.61
N LEU A 22 43.18 -17.27 -3.13
CA LEU A 22 42.92 -15.96 -2.51
C LEU A 22 42.13 -15.04 -3.44
N ARG A 23 42.52 -14.95 -4.72
CA ARG A 23 41.77 -14.18 -5.74
C ARG A 23 40.36 -14.73 -5.97
N ALA A 24 40.16 -16.03 -5.87
CA ALA A 24 38.83 -16.63 -5.98
C ALA A 24 37.91 -16.14 -4.86
N HIS A 25 38.41 -16.06 -3.61
CA HIS A 25 37.68 -15.46 -2.48
C HIS A 25 37.38 -13.97 -2.72
N GLU A 26 38.35 -13.19 -3.18
CA GLU A 26 38.15 -11.77 -3.50
C GLU A 26 37.07 -11.53 -4.56
N LYS A 27 37.11 -12.31 -5.64
CA LYS A 27 36.12 -12.25 -6.73
C LYS A 27 34.73 -12.62 -6.24
N GLU A 28 34.63 -13.60 -5.35
CA GLU A 28 33.37 -14.02 -4.77
C GLU A 28 32.78 -12.91 -3.87
N LEU A 29 33.60 -12.23 -3.06
CA LEU A 29 33.16 -11.11 -2.24
C LEU A 29 32.72 -9.90 -3.08
N GLU A 30 33.41 -9.57 -4.16
CA GLU A 30 32.99 -8.49 -5.05
C GLU A 30 31.65 -8.81 -5.75
N ARG A 31 31.48 -10.05 -6.23
CA ARG A 31 30.19 -10.53 -6.76
C ARG A 31 29.09 -10.43 -5.71
N THR A 32 29.37 -10.84 -4.47
CA THR A 32 28.43 -10.74 -3.35
C THR A 32 28.06 -9.28 -3.07
N SER A 33 29.03 -8.36 -3.06
CA SER A 33 28.79 -6.92 -2.85
C SER A 33 27.85 -6.33 -3.91
N GLN A 34 28.05 -6.72 -5.18
CA GLN A 34 27.18 -6.30 -6.29
C GLN A 34 25.79 -6.89 -6.18
N ALA A 35 25.68 -8.18 -5.83
CA ALA A 35 24.40 -8.83 -5.61
C ALA A 35 23.61 -8.17 -4.46
N ILE A 36 24.27 -7.82 -3.35
CA ILE A 36 23.64 -7.12 -2.22
C ILE A 36 23.12 -5.74 -2.66
N LYS A 37 23.89 -4.97 -3.46
CA LYS A 37 23.39 -3.70 -4.01
C LYS A 37 22.12 -3.89 -4.85
N GLY A 38 22.13 -4.90 -5.73
CA GLY A 38 20.96 -5.25 -6.54
C GLY A 38 19.77 -5.60 -5.66
N LEU A 39 19.97 -6.44 -4.65
CA LEU A 39 18.93 -6.82 -3.70
C LEU A 39 18.35 -5.62 -2.94
N ILE A 40 19.20 -4.73 -2.41
CA ILE A 40 18.75 -3.50 -1.74
C ILE A 40 17.87 -2.66 -2.67
N LYS A 41 18.27 -2.53 -3.94
CA LYS A 41 17.49 -1.79 -4.93
C LYS A 41 16.11 -2.44 -5.15
N GLU A 42 16.07 -3.74 -5.42
CA GLU A 42 14.81 -4.46 -5.64
C GLU A 42 13.88 -4.39 -4.42
N VAL A 43 14.43 -4.49 -3.20
CA VAL A 43 13.67 -4.33 -1.96
C VAL A 43 13.10 -2.92 -1.85
N LYS A 44 13.89 -1.87 -2.12
CA LYS A 44 13.41 -0.49 -2.10
C LYS A 44 12.30 -0.25 -3.12
N ASP A 45 12.45 -0.79 -4.33
CA ASP A 45 11.45 -0.71 -5.40
C ASP A 45 10.13 -1.42 -4.96
N LEU A 46 10.24 -2.60 -4.35
CA LEU A 46 9.11 -3.33 -3.76
C LEU A 46 8.40 -2.53 -2.66
N LEU A 47 9.14 -1.95 -1.70
CA LEU A 47 8.56 -1.17 -0.61
C LEU A 47 7.86 0.09 -1.14
N ALA A 48 8.43 0.76 -2.15
CA ALA A 48 7.81 1.92 -2.79
C ALA A 48 6.49 1.56 -3.50
N ALA A 49 6.47 0.42 -4.21
CA ALA A 49 5.26 -0.09 -4.85
C ALA A 49 4.17 -0.45 -3.81
N ALA A 50 4.57 -1.12 -2.72
CA ALA A 50 3.65 -1.47 -1.64
C ALA A 50 3.06 -0.24 -0.93
N LYS A 51 3.86 0.81 -0.69
CA LYS A 51 3.37 2.09 -0.16
C LYS A 51 2.37 2.75 -1.10
N THR A 52 2.62 2.70 -2.40
CA THR A 52 1.68 3.22 -3.41
C THR A 52 0.37 2.46 -3.41
N LEU A 53 0.43 1.12 -3.36
CA LEU A 53 -0.75 0.27 -3.22
C LEU A 53 -1.55 0.62 -1.96
N SER A 54 -0.87 0.76 -0.81
CA SER A 54 -1.50 1.12 0.47
C SER A 54 -2.29 2.42 0.36
N LYS A 55 -1.67 3.45 -0.24
CA LYS A 55 -2.30 4.75 -0.46
C LYS A 55 -3.56 4.64 -1.31
N VAL A 56 -3.51 3.89 -2.41
CA VAL A 56 -4.65 3.70 -3.31
C VAL A 56 -5.77 2.91 -2.61
N GLN A 57 -5.43 1.86 -1.87
CA GLN A 57 -6.40 1.07 -1.11
C GLN A 57 -7.08 1.90 -0.02
N ARG A 58 -6.34 2.73 0.73
CA ARG A 58 -6.91 3.66 1.71
C ARG A 58 -7.83 4.72 1.06
N SER A 59 -7.48 5.19 -0.13
CA SER A 59 -8.35 6.11 -0.88
C SER A 59 -9.67 5.44 -1.27
N LEU A 60 -9.63 4.20 -1.76
CA LEU A 60 -10.83 3.42 -2.05
C LEU A 60 -11.67 3.19 -0.79
N ALA A 61 -11.03 2.82 0.32
CA ALA A 61 -11.70 2.65 1.60
C ALA A 61 -12.43 3.92 2.04
N SER A 62 -11.79 5.08 1.92
CA SER A 62 -12.42 6.38 2.19
C SER A 62 -13.65 6.64 1.32
N THR A 63 -13.57 6.36 0.01
CA THR A 63 -14.72 6.48 -0.89
C THR A 63 -15.88 5.57 -0.45
N LEU A 64 -15.59 4.32 -0.08
CA LEU A 64 -16.61 3.38 0.40
C LEU A 64 -17.26 3.84 1.71
N MET A 65 -16.47 4.36 2.65
CA MET A 65 -16.99 4.83 3.95
C MET A 65 -17.84 6.09 3.86
N ASN A 66 -17.58 6.94 2.86
CA ASN A 66 -18.31 8.18 2.65
C ASN A 66 -19.50 8.02 1.69
N PHE A 67 -19.67 6.84 1.09
CA PHE A 67 -20.79 6.57 0.21
C PHE A 67 -22.09 6.49 1.02
N GLN A 68 -23.09 7.30 0.64
CA GLN A 68 -24.42 7.25 1.22
C GLN A 68 -25.36 6.51 0.28
N LEU A 69 -25.99 5.44 0.79
CA LEU A 69 -27.00 4.68 0.07
C LEU A 69 -28.36 4.94 0.72
N ASP A 70 -29.15 5.82 0.10
CA ASP A 70 -30.48 6.17 0.58
C ASP A 70 -31.53 5.16 0.09
N CYS A 71 -32.49 4.83 0.97
CA CYS A 71 -33.60 3.94 0.65
C CYS A 71 -34.91 4.73 0.49
N ILE A 72 -35.85 4.19 -0.28
CA ILE A 72 -37.16 4.83 -0.52
C ILE A 72 -38.03 4.67 0.73
N GLY A 73 -38.55 5.78 1.26
CA GLY A 73 -39.53 5.77 2.36
C GLY A 73 -39.13 6.65 3.53
N SER A 74 -40.04 6.81 4.49
CA SER A 74 -39.80 7.58 5.72
C SER A 74 -39.18 6.74 6.86
N SER A 75 -39.03 5.44 6.65
CA SER A 75 -38.48 4.47 7.60
C SER A 75 -37.71 3.41 6.85
N GLN A 76 -36.63 2.91 7.46
CA GLN A 76 -35.81 1.84 6.89
C GLN A 76 -36.06 0.53 7.65
N THR A 77 -36.08 -0.57 6.92
CA THR A 77 -36.03 -1.92 7.48
C THR A 77 -34.63 -2.26 8.00
N ASP A 78 -34.53 -3.25 8.88
CA ASP A 78 -33.22 -3.73 9.37
C ASP A 78 -32.29 -4.18 8.23
N ASP A 79 -32.85 -4.75 7.15
CA ASP A 79 -32.06 -5.18 5.99
C ASP A 79 -31.50 -3.98 5.22
N GLU A 80 -32.30 -2.94 5.02
CA GLU A 80 -31.88 -1.70 4.36
C GLU A 80 -30.80 -0.97 5.17
N ILE A 81 -30.92 -0.91 6.49
CA ILE A 81 -29.92 -0.28 7.36
C ILE A 81 -28.57 -0.99 7.22
N ILE A 82 -28.56 -2.32 7.28
CA ILE A 82 -27.32 -3.11 7.16
C ILE A 82 -26.74 -3.04 5.75
N ILE A 83 -27.57 -3.10 4.70
CA ILE A 83 -27.13 -2.97 3.31
C ILE A 83 -26.54 -1.59 3.06
N ALA A 84 -27.19 -0.52 3.51
CA ALA A 84 -26.69 0.85 3.38
C ALA A 84 -25.38 1.07 4.14
N GLY A 85 -25.23 0.46 5.31
CA GLY A 85 -23.98 0.49 6.10
C GLY A 85 -22.85 -0.39 5.55
N SER A 86 -23.14 -1.31 4.62
CA SER A 86 -22.18 -2.35 4.24
C SER A 86 -20.90 -1.83 3.57
N LEU A 87 -21.01 -0.79 2.75
CA LEU A 87 -19.85 -0.17 2.10
C LEU A 87 -18.88 0.43 3.13
N LYS A 88 -19.41 1.02 4.20
CA LYS A 88 -18.60 1.54 5.30
C LYS A 88 -17.83 0.44 6.02
N GLU A 89 -18.45 -0.71 6.24
CA GLU A 89 -17.77 -1.85 6.86
C GLU A 89 -16.72 -2.48 5.94
N PHE A 90 -16.95 -2.52 4.61
CA PHE A 90 -15.89 -2.92 3.66
C PHE A 90 -14.71 -1.94 3.65
N GLY A 91 -14.98 -0.63 3.71
CA GLY A 91 -13.92 0.37 3.84
C GLY A 91 -13.10 0.20 5.11
N ARG A 92 -13.75 -0.09 6.24
CA ARG A 92 -13.06 -0.39 7.51
C ARG A 92 -12.18 -1.62 7.42
N LEU A 93 -12.68 -2.71 6.83
CA LEU A 93 -11.89 -3.92 6.60
C LEU A 93 -10.61 -3.63 5.81
N LEU A 94 -10.72 -2.87 4.72
CA LEU A 94 -9.56 -2.46 3.92
C LEU A 94 -8.56 -1.66 4.75
N CYS A 95 -9.02 -0.72 5.58
CA CYS A 95 -8.13 0.03 6.47
C CYS A 95 -7.36 -0.88 7.44
N VAL A 96 -8.02 -1.85 8.06
CA VAL A 96 -7.36 -2.79 8.99
C VAL A 96 -6.27 -3.60 8.30
N ILE A 97 -6.52 -4.09 7.08
CA ILE A 97 -5.51 -4.81 6.29
C ILE A 97 -4.33 -3.89 5.95
N GLU A 98 -4.60 -2.65 5.57
CA GLU A 98 -3.53 -1.69 5.26
C GLU A 98 -2.73 -1.26 6.50
N ASP A 99 -3.33 -1.23 7.69
CA ASP A 99 -2.61 -0.98 8.95
C ASP A 99 -1.58 -2.08 9.23
N GLU A 100 -1.90 -3.35 8.95
CA GLU A 100 -0.91 -4.45 9.04
C GLU A 100 0.18 -4.34 7.98
N ARG A 101 -0.18 -3.94 6.74
CA ARG A 101 0.81 -3.72 5.68
C ARG A 101 1.77 -2.61 6.06
N GLU A 102 1.26 -1.48 6.55
CA GLU A 102 2.07 -0.33 6.97
C GLU A 102 3.05 -0.72 8.09
N ARG A 103 2.59 -1.45 9.11
CA ARG A 103 3.46 -1.99 10.17
C ARG A 103 4.62 -2.83 9.64
N MET A 104 4.36 -3.68 8.63
CA MET A 104 5.41 -4.47 7.99
C MET A 104 6.39 -3.59 7.19
N LEU A 105 5.87 -2.62 6.42
CA LEU A 105 6.67 -1.75 5.57
C LEU A 105 7.57 -0.80 6.38
N ASP A 106 7.08 -0.28 7.51
CA ASP A 106 7.83 0.62 8.37
C ASP A 106 9.04 -0.06 9.03
N ARG A 107 8.94 -1.37 9.29
CA ARG A 107 10.04 -2.15 9.86
C ARG A 107 11.09 -2.54 8.83
N ALA A 108 10.74 -2.60 7.54
CA ALA A 108 11.62 -3.15 6.51
C ALA A 108 12.92 -2.37 6.31
N GLU A 109 12.93 -1.05 6.54
CA GLU A 109 14.18 -0.27 6.48
C GLU A 109 15.17 -0.74 7.56
N ASP A 110 14.70 -0.81 8.81
CA ASP A 110 15.54 -1.12 9.97
C ASP A 110 15.90 -2.61 10.09
N THR A 111 15.00 -3.51 9.66
CA THR A 111 15.20 -4.96 9.84
C THR A 111 15.80 -5.64 8.62
N LEU A 112 15.85 -4.98 7.46
CA LEU A 112 16.39 -5.56 6.23
C LEU A 112 17.41 -4.65 5.55
N ILE A 113 17.01 -3.45 5.13
CA ILE A 113 17.85 -2.59 4.27
C ILE A 113 19.12 -2.15 5.01
N ILE A 114 18.98 -1.58 6.21
CA ILE A 114 20.11 -1.09 6.99
C ILE A 114 21.07 -2.24 7.35
N PRO A 115 20.62 -3.40 7.89
CA PRO A 115 21.53 -4.49 8.22
C PRO A 115 22.28 -5.07 7.02
N ILE A 116 21.63 -5.30 5.86
CA ILE A 116 22.35 -5.81 4.68
C ILE A 116 23.30 -4.76 4.07
N GLU A 117 22.95 -3.47 4.17
CA GLU A 117 23.82 -2.40 3.72
C GLU A 117 25.05 -2.25 4.63
N ASN A 118 24.87 -2.35 5.95
CA ASN A 118 25.94 -2.37 6.93
C ASN A 118 26.84 -3.59 6.74
N PHE A 119 26.26 -4.79 6.57
CA PHE A 119 27.02 -6.00 6.27
C PHE A 119 27.94 -5.79 5.06
N ARG A 120 27.41 -5.19 3.99
CA ARG A 120 28.19 -4.90 2.78
C ARG A 120 29.28 -3.85 3.03
N LYS A 121 28.98 -2.76 3.73
CA LYS A 121 29.94 -1.66 3.96
C LYS A 121 31.02 -2.05 4.95
N GLU A 122 30.65 -2.66 6.06
CA GLU A 122 31.56 -2.97 7.17
C GLU A 122 32.33 -4.25 6.90
N ASN A 123 31.65 -5.37 6.62
CA ASN A 123 32.34 -6.64 6.41
C ASN A 123 33.05 -6.64 5.05
N ILE A 124 32.33 -6.45 3.92
CA ILE A 124 32.97 -6.52 2.59
C ILE A 124 33.88 -5.31 2.32
N GLY A 125 33.55 -4.13 2.85
CA GLY A 125 34.45 -2.97 2.77
C GLY A 125 35.77 -3.20 3.52
N SER A 126 35.74 -3.81 4.71
CA SER A 126 36.96 -4.13 5.45
C SER A 126 37.91 -5.07 4.69
N ALA A 127 37.39 -5.99 3.86
CA ALA A 127 38.22 -6.83 3.00
C ALA A 127 39.04 -6.02 1.99
N LYS A 128 38.48 -4.93 1.44
CA LYS A 128 39.21 -4.05 0.50
C LYS A 128 40.39 -3.36 1.19
N GLU A 129 40.20 -2.98 2.45
CA GLU A 129 41.22 -2.32 3.24
C GLU A 129 42.29 -3.31 3.73
N GLY A 130 41.88 -4.52 4.12
CA GLY A 130 42.79 -5.63 4.40
C GLY A 130 43.65 -5.99 3.19
N LYS A 131 43.05 -6.04 1.99
CA LYS A 131 43.77 -6.26 0.74
C LYS A 131 44.86 -5.23 0.50
N LYS A 132 44.54 -3.93 0.64
CA LYS A 132 45.53 -2.86 0.47
C LYS A 132 46.72 -3.00 1.42
N LYS A 133 46.48 -3.39 2.68
CA LYS A 133 47.55 -3.65 3.65
C LYS A 133 48.39 -4.85 3.21
N PHE A 134 47.75 -5.94 2.82
CA PHE A 134 48.43 -7.15 2.34
C PHE A 134 49.28 -6.91 1.09
N ASP A 135 48.73 -6.21 0.09
CA ASP A 135 49.44 -5.87 -1.15
C ASP A 135 50.64 -4.95 -0.86
N LYS A 136 50.50 -3.99 0.07
CA LYS A 136 51.60 -3.10 0.49
C LYS A 136 52.75 -3.86 1.14
N GLU A 137 52.46 -4.73 2.10
CA GLU A 137 53.52 -5.49 2.78
C GLU A 137 54.11 -6.58 1.84
N THR A 138 53.32 -7.13 0.92
CA THR A 138 53.82 -7.98 -0.18
C THR A 138 54.85 -7.22 -1.02
N ALA A 139 54.53 -6.00 -1.47
CA ALA A 139 55.42 -5.21 -2.32
C ALA A 139 56.73 -4.83 -1.61
N LYS A 140 56.66 -4.46 -0.32
CA LYS A 140 57.87 -4.18 0.48
C LYS A 140 58.76 -5.41 0.64
N PHE A 141 58.17 -6.57 0.92
CA PHE A 141 58.94 -7.80 1.08
C PHE A 141 59.62 -8.21 -0.23
N CYS A 142 58.90 -8.18 -1.36
CA CYS A 142 59.48 -8.43 -2.69
C CYS A 142 60.62 -7.44 -3.01
N GLN A 143 60.43 -6.14 -2.72
CA GLN A 143 61.47 -5.14 -2.92
C GLN A 143 62.68 -5.38 -2.01
N SER A 144 62.47 -5.84 -0.78
CA SER A 144 63.55 -6.20 0.15
C SER A 144 64.34 -7.41 -0.34
N LEU A 145 63.66 -8.42 -0.89
CA LEU A 145 64.30 -9.58 -1.54
C LEU A 145 65.19 -9.14 -2.70
N GLU A 146 64.69 -8.29 -3.61
CA GLU A 146 65.47 -7.76 -4.73
C GLU A 146 66.70 -6.99 -4.25
N ARG A 147 66.55 -6.13 -3.24
CA ARG A 147 67.68 -5.38 -2.67
C ARG A 147 68.72 -6.32 -2.07
N HIS A 148 68.27 -7.34 -1.35
CA HIS A 148 69.13 -8.32 -0.71
C HIS A 148 69.91 -9.14 -1.74
N LEU A 149 69.25 -9.60 -2.82
CA LEU A 149 69.89 -10.32 -3.93
C LEU A 149 70.95 -9.49 -4.66
N ASN A 150 70.79 -8.17 -4.70
CA ASN A 150 71.72 -7.25 -5.36
C ASN A 150 72.89 -6.80 -4.45
N LEU A 151 73.03 -7.35 -3.24
CA LEU A 151 74.14 -7.02 -2.35
C LEU A 151 75.47 -7.53 -2.90
N SER A 152 76.49 -6.68 -2.86
CA SER A 152 77.85 -7.08 -3.20
C SER A 152 78.46 -7.93 -2.09
N THR A 153 79.06 -9.07 -2.45
CA THR A 153 79.84 -9.92 -1.56
C THR A 153 81.11 -9.26 -1.01
N LYS A 154 81.47 -8.07 -1.51
CA LYS A 154 82.58 -7.25 -1.01
C LYS A 154 82.20 -6.34 0.16
N LYS A 155 80.92 -6.29 0.54
CA LYS A 155 80.44 -5.55 1.71
C LYS A 155 80.98 -6.21 2.99
N GLY A 156 81.27 -5.40 4.00
CA GLY A 156 81.70 -5.91 5.31
C GLY A 156 80.60 -6.70 6.02
N GLU A 157 81.00 -7.61 6.90
CA GLU A 157 80.11 -8.53 7.63
C GLU A 157 78.95 -7.83 8.35
N ASN A 158 79.21 -6.71 9.04
CA ASN A 158 78.15 -5.93 9.71
C ASN A 158 77.05 -5.45 8.75
N HIS A 159 77.42 -5.06 7.52
CA HIS A 159 76.44 -4.61 6.53
C HIS A 159 75.61 -5.77 5.98
N LEU A 160 76.17 -6.98 5.92
CA LEU A 160 75.42 -8.17 5.52
C LEU A 160 74.41 -8.54 6.62
N LEU A 161 74.83 -8.55 7.88
CA LEU A 161 73.97 -8.80 9.04
C LEU A 161 72.81 -7.79 9.14
N GLU A 162 73.05 -6.50 8.91
CA GLU A 162 71.99 -5.49 8.88
C GLU A 162 70.97 -5.75 7.76
N ALA A 163 71.44 -6.20 6.59
CA ALA A 163 70.57 -6.51 5.47
C ALA A 163 69.76 -7.79 5.68
N ASP A 164 70.33 -8.81 6.32
CA ASP A 164 69.62 -10.01 6.77
C ASP A 164 68.51 -9.65 7.76
N ALA A 165 68.85 -8.87 8.80
CA ALA A 165 67.90 -8.44 9.82
C ALA A 165 66.76 -7.59 9.23
N SER A 166 67.06 -6.72 8.27
CA SER A 166 66.04 -5.94 7.55
C SER A 166 65.12 -6.84 6.70
N LEU A 167 65.67 -7.86 6.04
CA LEU A 167 64.88 -8.80 5.24
C LEU A 167 63.95 -9.64 6.12
N GLU A 168 64.46 -10.17 7.24
CA GLU A 168 63.66 -10.91 8.22
C GLU A 168 62.54 -10.06 8.83
N MET A 169 62.79 -8.77 9.05
CA MET A 169 61.76 -7.83 9.53
C MET A 169 60.63 -7.68 8.51
N GLU A 170 60.94 -7.40 7.24
CA GLU A 170 59.92 -7.28 6.19
C GLU A 170 59.20 -8.60 5.93
N GLN A 171 59.88 -9.74 6.04
CA GLN A 171 59.26 -11.07 5.95
C GLN A 171 58.22 -11.27 7.04
N ARG A 172 58.53 -10.91 8.30
CA ARG A 172 57.58 -10.99 9.42
C ARG A 172 56.37 -10.10 9.20
N HIS A 173 56.55 -8.87 8.69
CA HIS A 173 55.44 -7.99 8.35
C HIS A 173 54.55 -8.57 7.24
N PHE A 174 55.16 -9.15 6.21
CA PHE A 174 54.44 -9.84 5.13
C PHE A 174 53.64 -11.02 5.66
N PHE A 175 54.25 -11.91 6.45
CA PHE A 175 53.57 -13.06 7.05
C PHE A 175 52.39 -12.65 7.93
N GLN A 176 52.58 -11.64 8.78
CA GLN A 176 51.51 -11.11 9.62
C GLN A 176 50.36 -10.58 8.77
N ALA A 177 50.64 -9.78 7.73
CA ALA A 177 49.61 -9.25 6.85
C ALA A 177 48.89 -10.34 6.04
N SER A 178 49.60 -11.37 5.58
CA SER A 178 49.06 -12.52 4.85
C SER A 178 48.06 -13.31 5.72
N LEU A 179 48.46 -13.65 6.95
CA LEU A 179 47.62 -14.36 7.91
C LEU A 179 46.40 -13.55 8.33
N GLU A 180 46.57 -12.26 8.64
CA GLU A 180 45.46 -11.36 8.97
C GLU A 180 44.45 -11.25 7.83
N TYR A 181 44.93 -11.17 6.58
CA TYR A 181 44.04 -11.04 5.43
C TYR A 181 43.29 -12.35 5.14
N ALA A 182 43.96 -13.50 5.17
CA ALA A 182 43.32 -14.80 5.02
C ALA A 182 42.28 -15.07 6.13
N SER A 183 42.59 -14.70 7.38
CA SER A 183 41.68 -14.77 8.51
C SER A 183 40.46 -13.87 8.33
N LEU A 184 40.67 -12.63 7.88
CA LEU A 184 39.59 -11.68 7.59
C LEU A 184 38.64 -12.21 6.52
N LEU A 185 39.16 -12.71 5.40
CA LEU A 185 38.35 -13.28 4.32
C LEU A 185 37.52 -14.47 4.82
N THR A 186 38.16 -15.41 5.52
CA THR A 186 37.48 -16.57 6.11
C THR A 186 36.35 -16.13 7.06
N LYS A 187 36.61 -15.15 7.94
CA LYS A 187 35.62 -14.60 8.87
C LYS A 187 34.41 -13.98 8.13
N ILE A 188 34.64 -13.25 7.05
CA ILE A 188 33.56 -12.67 6.24
C ILE A 188 32.74 -13.76 5.55
N GLN A 189 33.39 -14.79 5.03
CA GLN A 189 32.70 -15.93 4.40
C GLN A 189 31.80 -16.67 5.41
N GLU A 190 32.25 -16.86 6.66
CA GLU A 190 31.42 -17.45 7.70
C GLU A 190 30.27 -16.53 8.12
N LYS A 191 30.54 -15.24 8.36
CA LYS A 191 29.50 -14.24 8.68
C LYS A 191 28.40 -14.16 7.63
N LYS A 192 28.74 -14.31 6.35
CA LYS A 192 27.76 -14.34 5.25
C LYS A 192 26.72 -15.47 5.43
N LYS A 193 27.10 -16.60 6.02
CA LYS A 193 26.20 -17.77 6.16
C LYS A 193 25.11 -17.56 7.21
N PHE A 194 25.39 -16.79 8.26
CA PHE A 194 24.43 -16.55 9.34
C PHE A 194 23.93 -15.11 9.33
N GLU A 195 24.80 -14.10 9.50
CA GLU A 195 24.39 -12.68 9.68
C GLU A 195 23.56 -12.15 8.48
N PHE A 196 24.04 -12.41 7.25
CA PHE A 196 23.32 -12.00 6.05
C PHE A 196 22.03 -12.83 5.84
N VAL A 197 22.10 -14.15 6.00
CA VAL A 197 20.95 -15.04 5.78
C VAL A 197 19.85 -14.83 6.82
N GLU A 198 20.21 -14.62 8.08
CA GLU A 198 19.29 -14.30 9.19
C GLU A 198 18.53 -13.00 8.92
N THR A 199 19.20 -11.99 8.35
CA THR A 199 18.54 -10.74 7.97
C THR A 199 17.47 -10.99 6.90
N ILE A 200 17.77 -11.77 5.87
CA ILE A 200 16.80 -12.14 4.83
C ILE A 200 15.67 -12.97 5.42
N LEU A 201 15.98 -13.95 6.27
CA LEU A 201 15.00 -14.78 6.96
C LEU A 201 14.03 -13.94 7.79
N SER A 202 14.53 -12.97 8.55
CA SER A 202 13.71 -12.06 9.36
C SER A 202 12.71 -11.30 8.50
N PHE A 203 13.11 -10.81 7.33
CA PHE A 203 12.19 -10.16 6.38
C PHE A 203 11.12 -11.12 5.86
N MET A 204 11.50 -12.35 5.50
CA MET A 204 10.55 -13.37 5.04
C MET A 204 9.53 -13.71 6.12
N VAL A 205 9.96 -13.83 7.38
CA VAL A 205 9.06 -14.02 8.53
C VAL A 205 8.11 -12.83 8.69
N GLY A 206 8.59 -11.61 8.53
CA GLY A 206 7.76 -10.40 8.52
C GLY A 206 6.67 -10.45 7.46
N MET A 207 7.00 -10.86 6.22
CA MET A 207 6.00 -11.03 5.17
C MET A 207 4.98 -12.12 5.49
N MET A 208 5.41 -13.28 5.98
CA MET A 208 4.49 -14.36 6.36
C MET A 208 3.56 -13.93 7.50
N THR A 209 4.06 -13.13 8.44
CA THR A 209 3.26 -12.57 9.53
C THR A 209 2.16 -11.66 8.97
N PHE A 210 2.49 -10.76 8.05
CA PHE A 210 1.50 -9.89 7.38
C PHE A 210 0.41 -10.71 6.67
N TYR A 211 0.79 -11.74 5.89
CA TYR A 211 -0.19 -12.58 5.21
C TYR A 211 -1.10 -13.33 6.19
N HIS A 212 -0.53 -13.83 7.29
CA HIS A 212 -1.29 -14.51 8.32
C HIS A 212 -2.28 -13.56 9.00
N GLN A 213 -1.86 -12.34 9.36
CA GLN A 213 -2.76 -11.34 9.93
C GLN A 213 -3.90 -10.97 8.97
N GLY A 214 -3.60 -10.82 7.67
CA GLY A 214 -4.63 -10.60 6.66
C GLY A 214 -5.66 -11.74 6.58
N TYR A 215 -5.21 -12.98 6.75
CA TYR A 215 -6.09 -14.16 6.82
C TYR A 215 -6.99 -14.13 8.07
N GLU A 216 -6.43 -13.82 9.25
CA GLU A 216 -7.20 -13.72 10.48
C GLU A 216 -8.28 -12.62 10.38
N VAL A 217 -7.91 -11.43 9.88
CA VAL A 217 -8.83 -10.32 9.63
C VAL A 217 -9.97 -10.72 8.68
N ALA A 218 -9.65 -11.46 7.61
CA ALA A 218 -10.66 -11.96 6.68
C ALA A 218 -11.60 -12.99 7.32
N ASN A 219 -11.08 -13.86 8.18
CA ASN A 219 -11.88 -14.83 8.92
C ASN A 219 -12.84 -14.16 9.91
N GLU A 220 -12.37 -13.17 10.66
CA GLU A 220 -13.20 -12.40 11.59
C GLU A 220 -14.33 -11.65 10.86
N PHE A 221 -14.10 -11.22 9.61
CA PHE A 221 -15.09 -10.50 8.80
C PHE A 221 -16.12 -11.42 8.10
N LYS A 222 -15.83 -12.71 7.98
CA LYS A 222 -16.67 -13.70 7.27
C LYS A 222 -18.12 -13.80 7.77
N PRO A 223 -18.43 -13.72 9.08
CA PRO A 223 -19.80 -13.74 9.56
C PRO A 223 -20.63 -12.57 9.03
N PHE A 224 -20.05 -11.37 8.99
CA PHE A 224 -20.70 -10.18 8.42
C PHE A 224 -21.03 -10.39 6.94
N MET A 225 -20.07 -10.89 6.16
CA MET A 225 -20.30 -11.15 4.72
C MET A 225 -21.43 -12.16 4.50
N THR A 226 -21.48 -13.21 5.31
CA THR A 226 -22.52 -14.24 5.23
C THR A 226 -23.89 -13.67 5.60
N ASP A 227 -23.96 -12.84 6.64
CA ASP A 227 -25.21 -12.16 7.01
C ASP A 227 -25.69 -11.22 5.90
N LEU A 228 -24.80 -10.38 5.39
CA LEU A 228 -25.10 -9.45 4.30
C LEU A 228 -25.60 -10.18 3.05
N GLN A 229 -24.99 -11.31 2.67
CA GLN A 229 -25.45 -12.12 1.54
C GLN A 229 -26.91 -12.59 1.72
N ARG A 230 -27.28 -13.03 2.93
CA ARG A 230 -28.67 -13.44 3.22
C ARG A 230 -29.64 -12.26 3.13
N ARG A 231 -29.25 -11.08 3.66
CA ARG A 231 -30.08 -9.86 3.59
C ARG A 231 -30.28 -9.38 2.16
N LEU A 232 -29.23 -9.40 1.35
CA LEU A 232 -29.30 -9.07 -0.07
C LEU A 232 -30.24 -10.03 -0.81
N GLN A 233 -30.19 -11.33 -0.48
CA GLN A 233 -31.10 -12.31 -1.06
C GLN A 233 -32.56 -12.03 -0.69
N ARG A 234 -32.87 -11.77 0.59
CA ARG A 234 -34.22 -11.38 1.01
C ARG A 234 -34.71 -10.10 0.33
N THR A 235 -33.84 -9.10 0.22
CA THR A 235 -34.17 -7.82 -0.44
C THR A 235 -34.52 -8.04 -1.92
N ARG A 236 -33.79 -8.94 -2.60
CA ARG A 236 -34.08 -9.32 -3.99
C ARG A 236 -35.43 -10.04 -4.12
N GLU A 237 -35.74 -10.96 -3.20
CA GLU A 237 -37.03 -11.67 -3.17
C GLU A 237 -38.20 -10.72 -2.93
N ASN A 238 -38.06 -9.80 -1.97
CA ASN A 238 -39.04 -8.76 -1.69
C ASN A 238 -39.28 -7.85 -2.90
N PHE A 239 -38.21 -7.46 -3.60
CA PHE A 239 -38.33 -6.70 -4.84
C PHE A 239 -39.11 -7.46 -5.90
N ALA A 240 -38.77 -8.73 -6.17
CA ALA A 240 -39.47 -9.54 -7.17
C ALA A 240 -40.97 -9.71 -6.87
N ALA A 241 -41.34 -9.85 -5.59
CA ALA A 241 -42.73 -9.94 -5.16
C ALA A 241 -43.49 -8.61 -5.37
N THR A 242 -42.86 -7.49 -4.99
CA THR A 242 -43.50 -6.16 -5.02
C THR A 242 -43.53 -5.53 -6.41
N ASP A 243 -42.60 -5.86 -7.29
CA ASP A 243 -42.52 -5.32 -8.65
C ASP A 243 -43.78 -5.67 -9.49
N SER A 244 -44.23 -6.93 -9.39
CA SER A 244 -45.46 -7.37 -10.07
C SER A 244 -46.70 -6.64 -9.54
N GLU A 245 -46.78 -6.45 -8.22
CA GLU A 245 -47.87 -5.69 -7.59
C GLU A 245 -47.84 -4.22 -7.99
N ALA A 246 -46.66 -3.61 -8.07
CA ALA A 246 -46.47 -2.23 -8.49
C ALA A 246 -46.92 -2.03 -9.94
N GLU A 247 -46.57 -2.93 -10.86
CA GLU A 247 -47.01 -2.86 -12.26
C GLU A 247 -48.54 -3.09 -12.38
N GLN A 248 -49.11 -4.01 -11.61
CA GLN A 248 -50.58 -4.16 -11.57
C GLN A 248 -51.28 -2.93 -11.02
N LEU A 249 -50.75 -2.32 -9.96
CA LEU A 249 -51.30 -1.10 -9.37
C LEU A 249 -51.24 0.07 -10.36
N LYS A 250 -50.11 0.22 -11.06
CA LYS A 250 -49.94 1.21 -12.14
C LYS A 250 -50.97 1.03 -13.24
N LYS A 251 -51.18 -0.20 -13.75
CA LYS A 251 -52.20 -0.48 -14.77
C LYS A 251 -53.61 -0.17 -14.28
N LYS A 252 -53.98 -0.66 -13.08
CA LYS A 252 -55.30 -0.39 -12.47
C LYS A 252 -55.54 1.10 -12.26
N THR A 253 -54.52 1.86 -11.88
CA THR A 253 -54.59 3.30 -11.66
C THR A 253 -54.88 4.04 -12.97
N LEU A 254 -54.28 3.60 -14.08
CA LEU A 254 -54.53 4.16 -15.40
C LEU A 254 -55.93 3.80 -15.94
N GLU A 255 -56.36 2.56 -15.77
CA GLU A 255 -57.68 2.09 -16.23
C GLU A 255 -58.84 2.74 -15.48
N LYS A 256 -58.66 3.05 -14.19
CA LYS A 256 -59.64 3.75 -13.36
C LYS A 256 -59.49 5.28 -13.41
N ALA A 257 -59.05 5.85 -14.52
CA ALA A 257 -58.87 7.30 -14.68
C ALA A 257 -60.16 8.07 -14.31
N GLN A 258 -60.26 8.49 -13.05
CA GLN A 258 -61.27 9.41 -12.54
C GLN A 258 -60.80 10.85 -12.82
N ASP A 259 -61.72 11.82 -12.77
CA ASP A 259 -61.35 13.24 -12.79
C ASP A 259 -60.26 13.46 -11.72
N PRO A 260 -59.01 13.81 -12.10
CA PRO A 260 -57.91 13.96 -11.15
C PRO A 260 -58.21 15.04 -10.10
N GLY A 261 -59.13 15.95 -10.43
CA GLY A 261 -59.57 17.00 -9.54
C GLY A 261 -60.41 16.54 -8.36
N VAL A 262 -60.89 15.28 -8.31
CA VAL A 262 -61.66 14.75 -7.17
C VAL A 262 -60.95 13.64 -6.40
N LEU A 263 -59.71 13.29 -6.78
CA LEU A 263 -58.98 12.17 -6.17
C LEU A 263 -58.70 12.37 -4.68
N ASN A 264 -58.36 13.60 -4.26
CA ASN A 264 -58.19 13.92 -2.86
C ASN A 264 -59.52 14.41 -2.26
N LYS A 265 -60.18 13.53 -1.49
CA LYS A 265 -61.49 13.80 -0.86
C LYS A 265 -61.47 14.93 0.17
N MET A 266 -60.30 15.39 0.61
CA MET A 266 -60.16 16.60 1.45
C MET A 266 -60.62 17.85 0.69
N TYR A 267 -60.53 17.85 -0.64
CA TYR A 267 -60.88 18.96 -1.50
C TYR A 267 -62.14 18.63 -2.32
N THR A 268 -63.00 19.63 -2.48
CA THR A 268 -64.15 19.54 -3.39
C THR A 268 -63.70 19.48 -4.85
N ARG A 269 -62.64 20.21 -5.19
CA ARG A 269 -61.94 20.11 -6.48
C ARG A 269 -60.50 20.57 -6.35
N GLN A 270 -59.61 19.98 -7.13
CA GLN A 270 -58.23 20.43 -7.28
C GLN A 270 -57.77 20.32 -8.74
N GLY A 271 -56.65 20.94 -9.08
CA GLY A 271 -56.08 20.84 -10.42
C GLY A 271 -55.45 22.15 -10.88
N TYR A 272 -54.87 22.12 -12.07
CA TYR A 272 -54.23 23.32 -12.63
C TYR A 272 -55.26 24.26 -13.25
N LEU A 273 -55.19 25.54 -12.89
CA LEU A 273 -55.96 26.62 -13.49
C LEU A 273 -55.02 27.75 -13.90
N PHE A 274 -55.43 28.54 -14.89
CA PHE A 274 -54.76 29.79 -15.24
C PHE A 274 -55.52 30.95 -14.61
N LEU A 275 -54.83 31.70 -13.75
CA LEU A 275 -55.33 32.95 -13.18
C LEU A 275 -55.05 34.06 -14.18
N MET A 276 -56.10 34.79 -14.56
CA MET A 276 -56.00 35.97 -15.40
C MET A 276 -55.86 37.22 -14.53
N GLU A 277 -54.78 37.97 -14.72
CA GLU A 277 -54.58 39.27 -14.08
C GLU A 277 -54.62 40.37 -15.14
N LYS A 278 -55.52 41.35 -14.96
CA LYS A 278 -55.52 42.57 -15.77
C LYS A 278 -54.57 43.58 -15.14
N LYS A 279 -53.52 43.93 -15.87
CA LYS A 279 -52.53 44.95 -15.50
C LYS A 279 -52.69 46.17 -16.40
N ALA A 280 -52.13 47.31 -16.00
CA ALA A 280 -52.26 48.58 -16.74
C ALA A 280 -51.82 48.51 -18.23
N LEU A 281 -50.94 47.55 -18.57
CA LEU A 281 -50.39 47.36 -19.92
C LEU A 281 -50.80 46.04 -20.59
N GLY A 282 -51.86 45.37 -20.09
CA GLY A 282 -52.42 44.17 -20.73
C GLY A 282 -52.80 43.06 -19.75
N THR A 283 -53.05 41.87 -20.30
CA THR A 283 -53.51 40.70 -19.53
C THR A 283 -52.37 39.70 -19.36
N THR A 284 -52.15 39.23 -18.13
CA THR A 284 -51.22 38.14 -17.82
C THR A 284 -52.00 36.90 -17.40
N TRP A 285 -51.56 35.72 -17.84
CA TRP A 285 -52.10 34.44 -17.39
C TRP A 285 -51.03 33.66 -16.65
N THR A 286 -51.32 33.24 -15.41
CA THR A 286 -50.36 32.52 -14.59
C THR A 286 -50.96 31.18 -14.14
N LYS A 287 -50.24 30.10 -14.42
CA LYS A 287 -50.66 28.74 -14.05
C LYS A 287 -50.44 28.51 -12.56
N HIS A 288 -51.49 28.03 -11.89
CA HIS A 288 -51.49 27.66 -10.47
C HIS A 288 -52.05 26.26 -10.31
N PHE A 289 -51.53 25.48 -9.36
CA PHE A 289 -52.25 24.34 -8.83
C PHE A 289 -53.24 24.86 -7.78
N CYS A 290 -54.53 24.68 -8.03
CA CYS A 290 -55.60 25.21 -7.22
C CYS A 290 -56.30 24.10 -6.44
N GLN A 291 -56.76 24.41 -5.24
CA GLN A 291 -57.46 23.49 -4.34
C GLN A 291 -58.64 24.20 -3.68
N TYR A 292 -59.84 23.65 -3.81
CA TYR A 292 -61.06 24.22 -3.27
C TYR A 292 -61.70 23.32 -2.22
N GLN A 293 -62.12 23.91 -1.09
CA GLN A 293 -62.87 23.24 -0.03
C GLN A 293 -64.23 23.93 0.17
N LYS A 294 -65.33 23.34 -0.30
CA LYS A 294 -66.67 23.93 -0.27
C LYS A 294 -67.16 24.27 1.14
N TYR A 295 -66.97 23.36 2.10
CA TYR A 295 -67.43 23.56 3.48
C TYR A 295 -66.71 24.71 4.19
N GLN A 296 -65.40 24.85 3.96
CA GLN A 296 -64.61 25.93 4.53
C GLN A 296 -64.63 27.20 3.67
N LYS A 297 -65.23 27.14 2.47
CA LYS A 297 -65.16 28.17 1.44
C LYS A 297 -63.72 28.64 1.13
N LYS A 298 -62.72 27.77 1.28
CA LYS A 298 -61.31 28.13 1.06
C LYS A 298 -60.86 27.72 -0.34
N PHE A 299 -60.20 28.64 -1.02
CA PHE A 299 -59.56 28.42 -2.32
C PHE A 299 -58.07 28.76 -2.24
N SER A 300 -57.23 27.75 -2.34
CA SER A 300 -55.77 27.88 -2.29
C SER A 300 -55.19 27.77 -3.69
N MET A 301 -54.25 28.66 -4.03
CA MET A 301 -53.57 28.74 -5.31
C MET A 301 -52.07 28.69 -5.10
N MET A 302 -51.39 27.70 -5.69
CA MET A 302 -49.95 27.54 -5.59
C MET A 302 -49.30 27.70 -6.98
N PRO A 303 -48.49 28.74 -7.21
CA PRO A 303 -47.75 28.87 -8.45
C PRO A 303 -46.77 27.69 -8.58
N TYR A 304 -46.84 26.96 -9.69
CA TYR A 304 -45.95 25.82 -9.92
C TYR A 304 -45.65 25.61 -11.40
N SER A 305 -44.37 25.41 -11.71
CA SER A 305 -43.89 25.01 -13.03
C SER A 305 -43.26 23.63 -12.96
N GLN A 306 -43.81 22.68 -13.72
CA GLN A 306 -43.31 21.29 -13.78
C GLN A 306 -41.88 21.19 -14.32
N THR A 307 -41.44 22.15 -15.13
CA THR A 307 -40.10 22.16 -15.73
C THR A 307 -39.05 22.84 -14.86
N VAL A 308 -39.47 23.67 -13.90
CA VAL A 308 -38.57 24.43 -13.01
C VAL A 308 -38.55 23.85 -11.59
N GLY A 309 -39.61 23.14 -11.18
CA GLY A 309 -39.62 22.31 -9.96
C GLY A 309 -39.56 23.08 -8.64
N LYS A 310 -39.99 24.35 -8.61
CA LYS A 310 -40.00 25.17 -7.40
C LYS A 310 -41.42 25.40 -6.89
N ILE A 311 -41.71 24.91 -5.69
CA ILE A 311 -42.95 25.25 -4.97
C ILE A 311 -42.78 26.68 -4.43
N MET A 312 -43.63 27.59 -4.89
CA MET A 312 -43.67 28.97 -4.40
C MET A 312 -44.78 29.13 -3.36
N ASN A 313 -44.66 30.15 -2.50
CA ASN A 313 -45.72 30.48 -1.54
C ASN A 313 -47.03 30.73 -2.29
N GLY A 314 -48.06 29.99 -1.90
CA GLY A 314 -49.40 30.13 -2.46
C GLY A 314 -50.21 31.20 -1.75
N GLU A 315 -51.31 31.59 -2.39
CA GLU A 315 -52.34 32.45 -1.80
C GLU A 315 -53.55 31.59 -1.40
N THR A 316 -54.24 31.94 -0.31
CA THR A 316 -55.53 31.33 0.04
C THR A 316 -56.57 32.41 0.26
N ILE A 317 -57.67 32.33 -0.49
CA ILE A 317 -58.80 33.25 -0.42
C ILE A 317 -60.04 32.55 0.11
N THR A 318 -60.95 33.33 0.71
CA THR A 318 -62.28 32.85 1.12
C THR A 318 -63.30 33.19 0.04
N VAL A 319 -63.89 32.17 -0.57
CA VAL A 319 -64.90 32.27 -1.62
C VAL A 319 -66.22 32.73 -1.00
N LYS A 320 -66.71 33.92 -1.35
CA LYS A 320 -67.99 34.42 -0.82
C LYS A 320 -69.17 33.63 -1.36
N GLU A 321 -69.22 33.49 -2.68
CA GLU A 321 -70.25 32.80 -3.44
C GLU A 321 -69.64 32.21 -4.73
N CYS A 322 -70.25 31.14 -5.24
CA CYS A 322 -69.93 30.61 -6.56
C CYS A 322 -71.09 30.98 -7.48
N ILE A 323 -70.83 31.80 -8.49
CA ILE A 323 -71.83 32.14 -9.51
C ILE A 323 -71.78 31.02 -10.54
N GLY A 324 -72.86 30.24 -10.61
CA GLY A 324 -73.03 29.10 -11.51
C GLY A 324 -73.74 29.49 -12.79
#